data_AF-A0A7X9GTJ9-F1
#
_entry.id   AF-A0A7X9GTJ9-F1
#
_cell.length_a   1.000
_cell.length_b   1.000
_cell.length_c   1.000
_cell.angle_alpha   90.00
_cell.angle_beta   90.00
_cell.angle_gamma   90.00
#
_symmetry.space_group_name_H-M   'P 1'
#
loop_
_entity.id
_entity.type
_entity.pdbx_description
1 polymer ?
#
loop_
_entity_poly.entity_id
_entity_poly.type
_entity_poly.pdbx_seq_one_letter_code
_entity_poly.pdbx_strand_id
1 'polypeptide(L)'
;MTHFDPTVPSTTESGAPRESDAHSLSIGADGPLMLHDVALVEKLARFDRERVPERSPHAKGSGAFGELEITEDVSKYTKADLFQPGRKTP
;
A
#
# COMPACT_ATOMS: atom_id res chain seq x y z
N MET A 1 2.79 9.06 -10.72
CA MET A 1 1.72 8.13 -11.13
C MET A 1 2.37 7.13 -12.07
N THR A 2 2.69 5.93 -11.58
CA THR A 2 3.27 4.88 -12.43
C THR A 2 2.25 4.53 -13.50
N HIS A 3 2.64 4.64 -14.77
CA HIS A 3 1.79 4.32 -15.90
C HIS A 3 1.45 2.82 -15.83
N PHE A 4 0.19 2.47 -15.60
CA PHE A 4 -0.27 1.08 -15.68
C PHE A 4 -0.35 0.71 -17.17
N ASP A 5 0.44 -0.28 -17.57
CA ASP A 5 0.34 -0.87 -18.90
C ASP A 5 -0.35 -2.23 -18.77
N PRO A 6 -1.60 -2.38 -19.25
CA PRO A 6 -2.34 -3.64 -19.14
C PRO A 6 -1.76 -4.75 -20.02
N THR A 7 -0.80 -4.46 -20.89
CA THR A 7 -0.14 -5.46 -21.74
C THR A 7 1.03 -6.14 -21.05
N VAL A 8 1.53 -5.58 -19.94
CA VAL A 8 2.60 -6.17 -19.14
C VAL A 8 1.98 -7.17 -18.16
N PRO A 9 2.43 -8.44 -18.13
CA PRO A 9 1.95 -9.42 -17.16
C PRO A 9 2.18 -8.92 -15.73
N SER A 10 1.22 -9.21 -14.85
CA SER A 10 1.46 -9.06 -13.41
C SER A 10 2.60 -9.97 -12.96
N THR A 11 3.20 -9.66 -11.82
CA THR A 11 4.34 -10.41 -11.29
C THR A 11 4.00 -11.03 -9.95
N THR A 12 4.71 -12.10 -9.60
CA THR A 12 4.82 -12.58 -8.22
C THR A 12 5.67 -11.60 -7.40
N GLU A 13 5.71 -11.76 -6.09
CA GLU A 13 6.52 -10.98 -5.17
C GLU A 13 8.02 -11.09 -5.43
N SER A 14 8.46 -12.23 -5.96
CA SER A 14 9.84 -12.43 -6.42
C SER A 14 10.13 -11.77 -7.77
N GLY A 15 9.14 -11.14 -8.40
CA GLY A 15 9.25 -10.47 -9.69
C GLY A 15 9.11 -11.38 -10.90
N ALA A 16 8.72 -12.64 -10.72
CA ALA A 16 8.50 -13.55 -11.86
C ALA A 16 7.18 -13.19 -12.57
N PRO A 17 7.14 -13.17 -13.90
CA PRO A 17 5.91 -12.89 -14.64
C PRO A 17 4.88 -14.00 -14.40
N ARG A 18 3.62 -13.62 -14.21
CA ARG A 18 2.50 -14.55 -14.05
C ARG A 18 2.00 -15.00 -15.42
N GLU A 19 1.74 -16.30 -15.56
CA GLU A 19 1.19 -16.88 -16.80
C GLU A 19 -0.29 -16.51 -16.99
N SER A 20 -1.06 -16.41 -15.89
CA SER A 20 -2.46 -16.01 -15.92
C SER A 20 -2.89 -15.28 -14.64
N ASP A 21 -3.70 -14.23 -14.81
CA ASP A 21 -4.39 -13.53 -13.72
C ASP A 21 -5.83 -13.98 -13.50
N ALA A 22 -6.44 -14.59 -14.52
CA ALA A 22 -7.85 -14.96 -14.54
C ALA A 22 -8.09 -16.43 -14.20
N HIS A 23 -7.08 -17.28 -14.37
CA HIS A 23 -7.21 -18.72 -14.21
C HIS A 23 -6.20 -19.28 -13.21
N SER A 24 -6.63 -20.26 -12.44
CA SER A 24 -5.77 -21.07 -11.57
C SER A 24 -5.27 -22.30 -12.33
N LEU A 25 -4.15 -22.87 -11.88
CA LEU A 25 -3.62 -24.10 -12.43
C LEU A 25 -4.39 -25.32 -11.90
N SER A 26 -4.97 -26.10 -12.82
CA SER A 26 -5.79 -27.28 -12.53
C SER A 26 -5.41 -28.48 -13.40
N ILE A 27 -5.84 -29.68 -13.00
CA ILE A 27 -5.76 -30.89 -13.86
C ILE A 27 -6.93 -30.88 -14.86
N GLY A 28 -6.75 -30.21 -15.99
CA GLY A 28 -7.84 -30.01 -16.96
C GLY A 28 -8.86 -28.96 -16.50
N ALA A 29 -9.83 -28.65 -17.36
CA ALA A 29 -10.74 -27.51 -17.14
C ALA A 29 -11.62 -27.65 -15.89
N ASP A 30 -12.04 -28.87 -15.54
CA ASP A 30 -12.93 -29.18 -14.41
C ASP A 30 -12.25 -30.02 -13.31
N GLY A 31 -10.91 -30.02 -13.28
CA GLY A 31 -10.14 -30.80 -12.30
C GLY A 31 -9.78 -30.04 -11.03
N PRO A 32 -9.14 -30.72 -10.06
CA PRO A 32 -8.66 -30.09 -8.83
C PRO A 32 -7.54 -29.07 -9.11
N LEU A 33 -7.40 -28.11 -8.20
CA LEU A 33 -6.31 -27.11 -8.21
C LEU A 33 -4.99 -27.71 -7.75
N MET A 34 -3.91 -27.18 -8.30
CA MET A 34 -2.55 -27.63 -8.01
C MET A 34 -1.89 -26.77 -6.92
N LEU A 35 -1.32 -27.41 -5.90
CA LEU A 35 -0.61 -26.71 -4.82
C LEU A 35 0.63 -25.94 -5.32
N HIS A 36 1.23 -26.37 -6.42
CA HIS A 36 2.39 -25.69 -7.02
C HIS A 36 2.01 -24.50 -7.90
N ASP A 37 0.73 -24.09 -7.92
CA ASP A 37 0.34 -22.76 -8.39
C ASP A 37 0.82 -21.70 -7.39
N VAL A 38 2.12 -21.37 -7.47
CA VAL A 38 2.78 -20.43 -6.56
C VAL A 38 2.07 -19.08 -6.59
N ALA A 39 1.65 -18.62 -7.76
CA ALA A 39 1.01 -17.33 -7.93
C ALA A 39 -0.37 -17.25 -7.26
N LEU A 40 -1.17 -18.33 -7.34
CA LEU A 40 -2.44 -18.42 -6.61
C LEU A 40 -2.22 -18.42 -5.10
N VAL A 41 -1.33 -19.30 -4.61
CA VAL A 41 -1.08 -19.47 -3.18
C VAL A 41 -0.57 -18.16 -2.57
N GLU A 42 0.36 -17.49 -3.24
CA GLU A 42 0.91 -16.20 -2.82
C GLU A 42 -0.16 -15.11 -2.76
N LYS A 43 -0.98 -14.97 -3.82
CA LYS A 43 -2.07 -13.99 -3.87
C LYS A 43 -3.08 -14.18 -2.74
N LEU A 44 -3.51 -15.42 -2.49
CA LEU A 44 -4.43 -15.73 -1.39
C LEU A 44 -3.78 -15.48 -0.03
N ALA A 45 -2.52 -15.88 0.14
CA ALA A 45 -1.80 -15.67 1.40
C ALA A 45 -1.65 -14.18 1.74
N ARG A 46 -1.48 -13.31 0.74
CA ARG A 46 -1.47 -11.85 0.91
C ARG A 46 -2.84 -11.30 1.23
N PHE A 47 -3.85 -11.66 0.45
CA PHE A 47 -5.22 -11.22 0.68
C PHE A 47 -5.72 -11.56 2.10
N ASP A 48 -5.49 -12.80 2.54
CA ASP A 48 -5.90 -13.28 3.86
C ASP A 48 -5.22 -12.52 5.02
N ARG A 49 -4.16 -11.76 4.73
CA ARG A 49 -3.36 -11.00 5.69
C ARG A 49 -3.39 -9.49 5.47
N GLU A 50 -4.34 -8.97 4.69
CA GLU A 50 -4.49 -7.53 4.45
C GLU A 50 -4.90 -6.76 5.72
N ARG A 51 -5.65 -7.40 6.61
CA ARG A 51 -6.17 -6.73 7.81
C ARG A 51 -5.13 -6.67 8.92
N VAL A 52 -4.96 -5.48 9.48
CA VAL A 52 -4.19 -5.22 10.71
C VAL A 52 -5.14 -4.76 11.82
N PRO A 53 -4.76 -4.88 13.10
CA PRO A 53 -5.58 -4.36 14.20
C PRO A 53 -5.86 -2.86 14.03
N GLU A 54 -7.10 -2.45 14.30
CA GLU A 54 -7.50 -1.05 14.29
C GLU A 54 -6.98 -0.29 15.53
N ARG A 55 -6.98 1.05 15.46
CA ARG A 55 -6.68 1.88 16.63
C ARG A 55 -7.80 1.73 17.66
N SER A 56 -7.45 1.57 18.95
CA SER A 56 -8.42 1.33 20.02
C SER A 56 -9.45 2.47 20.16
N PRO A 57 -9.04 3.75 20.31
CA PRO A 57 -9.91 4.89 20.01
C PRO A 57 -9.65 5.41 18.59
N HIS A 58 -10.63 6.13 18.02
CA HIS A 58 -10.54 6.77 16.70
C HIS A 58 -10.23 5.79 15.54
N ALA A 59 -10.81 4.58 15.57
CA ALA A 59 -10.68 3.59 14.49
C ALA A 59 -11.17 4.10 13.13
N LYS A 60 -12.23 4.92 13.12
CA LYS A 60 -12.79 5.54 11.91
C LYS A 60 -12.23 6.95 11.73
N GLY A 61 -11.61 7.20 10.58
CA GLY A 61 -11.13 8.52 10.18
C GLY A 61 -10.79 8.59 8.69
N SER A 62 -10.51 9.80 8.22
CA SER A 62 -9.95 10.10 6.89
C SER A 62 -8.72 11.00 7.07
N GLY A 63 -7.83 11.04 6.08
CA GLY A 63 -6.61 11.84 6.12
C GLY A 63 -6.44 12.70 4.86
N ALA A 64 -5.72 13.80 5.00
CA ALA A 64 -5.25 14.64 3.92
C ALA A 64 -3.80 15.07 4.22
N PHE A 65 -2.99 15.23 3.18
CA PHE A 65 -1.68 15.86 3.29
C PHE A 65 -1.82 17.38 3.15
N GLY A 66 -0.88 18.12 3.75
CA GLY A 66 -0.85 19.57 3.67
C GLY A 66 0.53 20.09 4.07
N GLU A 67 0.61 21.40 4.32
CA GLU A 67 1.79 22.03 4.89
C GLU A 67 1.34 23.00 6.00
N LEU A 68 2.09 23.02 7.09
CA LEU A 68 2.03 24.04 8.12
C LEU A 68 3.01 25.16 7.76
N GLU A 69 2.50 26.38 7.59
CA GLU A 69 3.28 27.60 7.34
C GLU A 69 3.22 28.53 8.56
N ILE A 70 4.38 28.96 9.04
CA ILE A 70 4.48 29.89 10.17
C ILE A 70 4.42 31.33 9.68
N THR A 71 3.32 32.00 10.01
CA THR A 71 3.04 33.37 9.57
C THR A 71 3.58 34.45 10.51
N GLU A 72 3.66 34.16 11.81
CA GLU A 72 4.06 35.12 12.85
C GLU A 72 5.18 34.55 13.72
N ASP A 73 6.04 35.43 14.25
CA ASP A 73 7.19 35.03 15.07
C ASP A 73 6.79 34.71 16.52
N VAL A 74 7.03 33.46 16.93
CA VAL A 74 6.83 32.96 18.30
C VAL A 74 8.13 32.50 18.98
N SER A 75 9.29 32.83 18.40
CA SER A 75 10.63 32.42 18.86
C SER A 75 10.92 32.80 20.31
N LYS A 76 10.28 33.86 20.83
CA LYS A 76 10.33 34.24 22.25
C LYS A 76 9.90 33.12 23.20
N TYR A 77 8.96 32.26 22.77
CA TYR A 77 8.37 31.22 23.62
C TYR A 77 8.95 29.83 23.35
N THR A 78 9.43 29.59 22.13
CA THR A 78 9.90 28.27 21.73
C THR A 78 11.06 28.33 20.75
N LYS A 79 12.03 27.44 20.96
CA LYS A 79 13.14 27.18 20.04
C LYS A 79 12.86 26.01 19.08
N ALA A 80 11.64 25.48 19.09
CA ALA A 80 11.27 24.38 18.20
C ALA A 80 11.36 24.84 16.74
N ASP A 81 12.05 24.05 15.94
CA ASP A 81 12.44 24.40 14.58
C ASP A 81 11.24 24.62 13.65
N LEU A 82 10.18 23.81 13.79
CA LEU A 82 8.97 23.91 12.97
C LEU A 82 8.17 25.19 13.20
N PHE A 83 8.45 25.95 14.27
CA PHE A 83 7.77 27.19 14.63
C PHE A 83 8.61 28.45 14.36
N GLN A 84 9.78 28.32 13.73
CA GLN A 84 10.58 29.49 13.39
C GLN A 84 9.96 30.25 12.20
N PRO A 85 10.12 31.58 12.14
CA PRO A 85 9.54 32.39 11.07
C PRO A 85 9.89 31.89 9.67
N GLY A 86 8.90 31.81 8.78
CA GLY A 86 9.09 31.41 7.38
C GLY A 86 9.29 29.90 7.17
N ARG A 87 9.14 29.07 8.19
CA ARG A 87 9.21 27.61 8.04
C ARG A 87 7.91 27.05 7.47
N LYS A 88 8.08 26.11 6.53
CA LYS A 88 7.03 25.27 5.97
C LYS A 88 7.35 23.81 6.29
N THR A 89 6.42 23.11 6.90
CA THR A 89 6.59 21.71 7.34
C THR A 89 5.41 20.88 6.84
N PRO A 90 5.64 19.73 6.17
CA PRO A 90 4.56 18.82 5.78
C PRO A 90 3.73 18.27 6.95
#